data_AF-A0A955S7N1-F1
#
_entry.id   AF-A0A955S7N1-F1
#
_cell.length_a   1.000
_cell.length_b   1.000
_cell.length_c   1.000
_cell.angle_alpha   90.00
_cell.angle_beta   90.00
_cell.angle_gamma   90.00
#
_symmetry.space_group_name_H-M   'P 1'
#
loop_
_entity.id
_entity.type
_entity.pdbx_description
1 polymer ?
#
loop_
_entity_poly.entity_id
_entity_poly.type
_entity_poly.pdbx_seq_one_letter_code
_entity_poly.pdbx_strand_id
1 'polypeptide(L)'
;MSRVARKHGFVDPMVLFSRLVRFSQPSEVAAPTELLRATAVLHARGLVNSQAIQHNLDWVWPYWVNRQFDPRDDAFVPRAFSLTHINLTHRTWTALGLPDSPETPLVDPRGLVTPFWDGWSIDGWIMRKSDVVVPSHKKTVEQKLDIHEQGYAVITKIKDENTELCINSRLLKSEQQKEMCYTCYQLKGQGSLVISVRPYNPEGISF
;
A
#
# COMPACT_ATOMS: atom_id res chain seq x y z
N MET A 1 31.75 5.95 10.91
CA MET A 1 31.24 4.70 10.30
C MET A 1 32.25 3.96 9.41
N SER A 2 33.27 4.62 8.81
CA SER A 2 34.24 3.96 7.91
C SER A 2 35.13 2.88 8.57
N ARG A 3 35.45 3.01 9.87
CA ARG A 3 36.26 2.01 10.59
C ARG A 3 35.53 0.68 10.84
N VAL A 4 34.21 0.68 10.95
CA VAL A 4 33.43 -0.53 11.26
C VAL A 4 33.21 -1.39 10.00
N ALA A 5 32.93 -0.76 8.86
CA ALA A 5 32.77 -1.47 7.58
C ALA A 5 34.05 -2.21 7.17
N ARG A 6 35.21 -1.56 7.31
CA ARG A 6 36.51 -2.14 6.93
C ARG A 6 36.96 -3.31 7.81
N LYS A 7 36.52 -3.34 9.08
CA LYS A 7 36.88 -4.40 10.05
C LYS A 7 36.17 -5.73 9.77
N HIS A 8 35.05 -5.71 9.05
CA HIS A 8 34.24 -6.90 8.72
C HIS A 8 34.29 -7.30 7.23
N GLY A 9 35.23 -6.76 6.45
CA GLY A 9 35.38 -7.09 5.03
C GLY A 9 34.36 -6.44 4.09
N PHE A 10 33.56 -5.48 4.58
CA PHE A 10 32.63 -4.73 3.74
C PHE A 10 33.33 -3.54 3.09
N VAL A 11 33.03 -3.31 1.81
CA VAL A 11 33.45 -2.11 1.07
C VAL A 11 32.83 -0.88 1.76
N ASP A 12 33.62 0.19 1.92
CA ASP A 12 33.13 1.44 2.49
C ASP A 12 31.97 1.98 1.63
N PRO A 13 30.74 2.11 2.18
CA PRO A 13 29.56 2.54 1.43
C PRO A 13 29.76 3.90 0.75
N MET A 14 30.53 4.81 1.37
CA MET A 14 30.79 6.14 0.81
C MET A 14 31.74 6.06 -0.40
N VAL A 15 32.70 5.14 -0.36
CA VAL A 15 33.61 4.89 -1.48
C VAL A 15 32.89 4.21 -2.64
N LEU A 16 31.98 3.27 -2.35
CA LEU A 16 31.16 2.65 -3.37
C LEU A 16 30.22 3.66 -4.04
N PHE A 17 29.54 4.49 -3.23
CA PHE A 17 28.61 5.51 -3.71
C PHE A 17 29.31 6.56 -4.59
N SER A 18 30.45 7.09 -4.15
CA SER A 18 31.23 8.06 -4.93
C SER A 18 31.77 7.50 -6.26
N ARG A 19 31.92 6.18 -6.39
CA ARG A 19 32.23 5.50 -7.65
C ARG A 19 30.99 5.25 -8.51
N LEU A 20 29.86 4.89 -7.89
CA LEU A 20 28.58 4.69 -8.59
C LEU A 20 28.10 5.96 -9.29
N VAL A 21 28.23 7.12 -8.64
CA VAL A 21 27.86 8.42 -9.24
C VAL A 21 28.66 8.73 -10.52
N ARG A 22 29.83 8.11 -10.73
CA ARG A 22 30.61 8.27 -11.96
C ARG A 22 30.04 7.52 -13.17
N PHE A 23 29.11 6.59 -12.96
CA PHE A 23 28.37 5.92 -14.05
C PHE A 23 27.16 6.72 -14.53
N SER A 24 26.74 7.74 -13.78
CA SER A 24 25.71 8.69 -14.19
C SER A 24 26.31 9.80 -15.06
N GLN A 25 25.48 10.42 -15.91
CA GLN A 25 25.87 11.65 -16.60
C GLN A 25 26.33 12.70 -15.57
N PRO A 26 27.35 13.52 -15.89
CA PRO A 26 27.79 14.59 -15.00
C PRO A 26 26.61 15.53 -14.75
N SER A 27 26.09 15.49 -13.52
CA SER A 27 25.04 16.36 -13.03
C SER A 27 25.70 17.39 -12.11
N GLU A 28 25.40 18.67 -12.29
CA GLU A 28 25.83 19.73 -11.35
C GLU A 28 25.22 19.53 -9.96
N VAL A 29 24.11 18.79 -9.89
CA VAL A 29 23.38 18.50 -8.66
C VAL A 29 23.57 17.03 -8.30
N ALA A 30 24.23 16.77 -7.17
CA ALA A 30 24.27 15.43 -6.57
C ALA A 30 22.85 14.94 -6.27
N ALA A 31 22.63 13.62 -6.30
CA ALA A 31 21.32 13.05 -5.96
C ALA A 31 20.80 13.61 -4.62
N PRO A 32 19.59 14.21 -4.57
CA PRO A 32 19.01 14.77 -3.36
C PRO A 32 19.05 13.78 -2.20
N THR A 33 19.43 14.25 -1.01
CA THR A 33 19.55 13.38 0.18
C THR A 33 18.21 12.77 0.59
N GLU A 34 17.12 13.44 0.22
CA GLU A 34 15.73 13.03 0.37
C GLU A 34 15.44 11.76 -0.43
N LEU A 35 15.96 11.65 -1.67
CA LEU A 35 15.80 10.45 -2.49
C LEU A 35 16.57 9.27 -1.89
N LEU A 36 17.76 9.51 -1.35
CA LEU A 36 18.54 8.47 -0.67
C LEU A 36 17.83 7.97 0.59
N ARG A 37 17.27 8.88 1.39
CA ARG A 37 16.47 8.53 2.57
C ARG A 37 15.22 7.75 2.18
N ALA A 38 14.46 8.22 1.18
CA ALA A 38 13.26 7.53 0.69
C ALA A 38 13.58 6.12 0.19
N THR A 39 14.66 5.97 -0.57
CA THR A 39 15.14 4.66 -1.06
C THR A 39 15.54 3.74 0.09
N ALA A 40 16.26 4.26 1.10
CA ALA A 40 16.64 3.47 2.27
C ALA A 40 15.41 2.98 3.07
N VAL A 41 14.42 3.86 3.29
CA VAL A 41 13.17 3.49 3.97
C VAL A 41 12.40 2.43 3.18
N LEU A 42 12.28 2.61 1.87
CA LEU A 42 11.62 1.65 0.97
C LEU A 42 12.26 0.25 1.06
N HIS A 43 13.58 0.17 0.98
CA HIS A 43 14.30 -1.12 1.08
C HIS A 43 14.27 -1.71 2.49
N ALA A 44 14.33 -0.88 3.54
CA ALA A 44 14.16 -1.35 4.91
C ALA A 44 12.78 -2.00 5.11
N ARG A 45 11.71 -1.36 4.61
CA ARG A 45 10.36 -1.97 4.56
C ARG A 45 10.36 -3.26 3.73
N GLY A 46 11.03 -3.27 2.58
CA GLY A 46 11.15 -4.46 1.76
C GLY A 46 11.81 -5.66 2.47
N LEU A 47 12.74 -5.42 3.42
CA LEU A 47 13.29 -6.47 4.27
C LEU A 47 12.26 -7.00 5.27
N VAL A 48 11.47 -6.13 5.90
CA VAL A 48 10.37 -6.52 6.80
C VAL A 48 9.31 -7.33 6.04
N ASN A 49 8.91 -6.85 4.87
CA ASN A 49 7.99 -7.55 3.96
C ASN A 49 8.51 -8.95 3.60
N SER A 50 9.82 -9.09 3.36
CA SER A 50 10.43 -10.38 3.06
C SER A 50 10.25 -11.39 4.21
N GLN A 51 10.41 -10.93 5.46
CA GLN A 51 10.26 -11.79 6.63
C GLN A 51 8.80 -12.10 6.95
N ALA A 52 7.90 -11.14 6.84
CA ALA A 52 6.54 -11.35 7.29
C ALA A 52 5.63 -11.98 6.22
N ILE A 53 5.76 -11.59 4.95
CA ILE A 53 4.86 -12.08 3.90
C ILE A 53 5.20 -13.51 3.51
N GLN A 54 6.48 -13.82 3.30
CA GLN A 54 6.88 -15.13 2.78
C GLN A 54 6.48 -16.28 3.71
N HIS A 55 6.52 -16.07 5.02
CA HIS A 55 6.22 -17.10 6.01
C HIS A 55 4.73 -17.20 6.36
N ASN A 56 3.90 -16.27 5.88
CA ASN A 56 2.48 -16.17 6.26
C ASN A 56 1.59 -15.94 5.02
N LEU A 57 1.85 -16.64 3.91
CA LEU A 57 1.11 -16.46 2.65
C LEU A 57 -0.37 -16.84 2.74
N ASP A 58 -0.76 -17.56 3.79
CA ASP A 58 -2.15 -17.94 4.11
C ASP A 58 -2.97 -16.81 4.75
N TRP A 59 -2.32 -15.70 5.15
CA TRP A 59 -3.00 -14.55 5.72
C TRP A 59 -3.75 -13.74 4.66
N VAL A 60 -4.69 -12.92 5.11
CA VAL A 60 -5.30 -11.90 4.25
C VAL A 60 -4.31 -10.76 4.05
N TRP A 61 -3.85 -10.59 2.83
CA TRP A 61 -2.89 -9.59 2.42
C TRP A 61 -3.50 -8.51 1.52
N PRO A 62 -2.86 -7.32 1.37
CA PRO A 62 -3.33 -6.30 0.44
C PRO A 62 -3.22 -6.81 -1.01
N TYR A 63 -3.97 -6.18 -1.91
CA TYR A 63 -4.15 -6.67 -3.28
C TYR A 63 -2.83 -6.92 -4.02
N TRP A 64 -1.86 -6.02 -3.88
CA TRP A 64 -0.57 -6.15 -4.54
C TRP A 64 0.22 -7.40 -4.11
N VAL A 65 0.12 -7.82 -2.84
CA VAL A 65 0.83 -9.02 -2.34
C VAL A 65 0.23 -10.26 -2.97
N ASN A 66 -1.10 -10.39 -2.97
CA ASN A 66 -1.79 -11.55 -3.56
C ASN A 66 -1.41 -11.75 -5.03
N ARG A 67 -1.20 -10.63 -5.75
CA ARG A 67 -0.85 -10.62 -7.17
C ARG A 67 0.66 -10.86 -7.39
N GLN A 68 1.52 -10.17 -6.64
CA GLN A 68 2.98 -10.22 -6.81
C GLN A 68 3.59 -11.56 -6.36
N PHE A 69 2.94 -12.28 -5.45
CA PHE A 69 3.46 -13.52 -4.85
C PHE A 69 2.79 -14.80 -5.39
N ASP A 70 1.72 -14.73 -6.20
CA ASP A 70 1.15 -15.91 -6.85
C ASP A 70 1.90 -16.21 -8.17
N PRO A 71 2.62 -17.34 -8.30
CA PRO A 71 3.38 -17.67 -9.50
C PRO A 71 2.53 -17.90 -10.76
N ARG A 72 1.20 -17.99 -10.62
CA ARG A 72 0.26 -18.14 -11.73
C ARG A 72 -0.32 -16.81 -12.19
N ASP A 73 0.03 -15.72 -11.51
CA ASP A 73 -0.46 -14.38 -11.78
C ASP A 73 0.45 -13.65 -12.75
N ASP A 74 -0.12 -12.82 -13.63
CA ASP A 74 0.61 -12.01 -14.60
C ASP A 74 1.45 -10.90 -13.94
N ALA A 75 1.11 -10.52 -12.70
CA ALA A 75 1.88 -9.59 -11.90
C ALA A 75 2.97 -10.27 -11.03
N PHE A 76 3.23 -11.57 -11.19
CA PHE A 76 4.21 -12.27 -10.38
C PHE A 76 5.63 -11.69 -10.52
N VAL A 77 6.30 -11.47 -9.40
CA VAL A 77 7.72 -11.05 -9.37
C VAL A 77 8.59 -12.16 -8.77
N PRO A 78 9.55 -12.73 -9.53
CA PRO A 78 10.44 -13.78 -9.04
C PRO A 78 11.28 -13.35 -7.82
N ARG A 79 11.18 -14.12 -6.73
CA ARG A 79 11.80 -13.82 -5.43
C ARG A 79 13.30 -14.08 -5.37
N ALA A 80 13.81 -15.02 -6.16
CA ALA A 80 15.20 -15.48 -6.10
C ALA A 80 16.25 -14.38 -6.38
N PHE A 81 15.84 -13.28 -7.02
CA PHE A 81 16.71 -12.17 -7.38
C PHE A 81 16.37 -10.86 -6.65
N SER A 82 15.33 -10.85 -5.80
CA SER A 82 14.91 -9.67 -5.07
C SER A 82 15.30 -9.77 -3.61
N LEU A 83 16.34 -9.02 -3.22
CA LEU A 83 16.80 -8.99 -1.82
C LEU A 83 15.75 -8.38 -0.88
N THR A 84 14.93 -7.46 -1.40
CA THR A 84 13.93 -6.70 -0.63
C THR A 84 12.58 -6.76 -1.34
N HIS A 85 11.55 -7.24 -0.64
CA HIS A 85 10.20 -7.39 -1.17
C HIS A 85 9.40 -6.09 -1.11
N ILE A 86 9.77 -5.14 -1.96
CA ILE A 86 9.04 -3.88 -2.12
C ILE A 86 7.84 -4.09 -3.04
N ASN A 87 6.82 -3.24 -2.90
CA ASN A 87 5.70 -3.28 -3.81
C ASN A 87 6.09 -2.71 -5.18
N LEU A 88 6.09 -3.58 -6.20
CA LEU A 88 6.41 -3.25 -7.60
C LEU A 88 5.18 -3.30 -8.52
N THR A 89 4.03 -3.74 -8.02
CA THR A 89 2.85 -4.06 -8.82
C THR A 89 1.60 -3.39 -8.26
N HIS A 90 0.62 -3.11 -9.12
CA HIS A 90 -0.66 -2.54 -8.68
C HIS A 90 -0.51 -1.29 -7.78
N ARG A 91 0.50 -0.45 -8.07
CA ARG A 91 0.75 0.85 -7.43
C ARG A 91 -0.18 1.96 -7.93
N THR A 92 -1.42 1.60 -8.24
CA THR A 92 -2.46 2.50 -8.76
C THR A 92 -3.40 2.87 -7.62
N TRP A 93 -2.87 3.52 -6.59
CA TRP A 93 -3.66 3.94 -5.42
C TRP A 93 -4.16 5.36 -5.61
N THR A 94 -5.33 5.63 -5.06
CA THR A 94 -5.93 6.96 -5.10
C THR A 94 -5.73 7.66 -3.76
N ALA A 95 -5.08 8.81 -3.75
CA ALA A 95 -5.02 9.66 -2.58
C ALA A 95 -6.32 10.47 -2.46
N LEU A 96 -6.92 10.48 -1.27
CA LEU A 96 -7.99 11.37 -0.89
C LEU A 96 -7.39 12.69 -0.40
N GLY A 97 -7.99 13.82 -0.74
CA GLY A 97 -7.47 15.13 -0.35
C GLY A 97 -8.53 16.22 -0.38
N LEU A 98 -8.23 17.30 0.33
CA LEU A 98 -8.98 18.55 0.31
C LEU A 98 -8.03 19.68 -0.08
N PRO A 99 -8.54 20.79 -0.67
CA PRO A 99 -7.73 21.99 -0.83
C PRO A 99 -7.12 22.44 0.50
N ASP A 100 -5.85 22.84 0.46
CA ASP A 100 -5.07 23.31 1.61
C ASP A 100 -4.92 22.31 2.78
N SER A 101 -5.20 21.03 2.52
CA SER A 101 -4.97 19.94 3.47
C SER A 101 -3.65 19.21 3.17
N PRO A 102 -2.79 18.97 4.17
CA PRO A 102 -1.62 18.11 4.01
C PRO A 102 -1.96 16.62 4.10
N GLU A 103 -3.16 16.27 4.57
CA GLU A 103 -3.57 14.89 4.81
C GLU A 103 -3.95 14.21 3.50
N THR A 104 -3.35 13.04 3.26
CA THR A 104 -3.53 12.28 2.02
C THR A 104 -3.81 10.79 2.28
N PRO A 105 -4.97 10.44 2.88
CA PRO A 105 -5.35 9.04 3.03
C PRO A 105 -5.33 8.30 1.69
N LEU A 106 -4.93 7.04 1.70
CA LEU A 106 -4.81 6.25 0.48
C LEU A 106 -5.96 5.24 0.37
N VAL A 107 -6.44 5.02 -0.86
CA VAL A 107 -7.38 3.94 -1.20
C VAL A 107 -6.75 3.08 -2.28
N ASP A 108 -6.58 1.79 -2.00
CA ASP A 108 -6.06 0.83 -2.97
C ASP A 108 -7.12 0.43 -4.02
N PRO A 109 -6.76 -0.31 -5.09
CA PRO A 109 -7.69 -0.68 -6.17
C PRO A 109 -8.83 -1.62 -5.73
N ARG A 110 -8.80 -2.11 -4.49
CA ARG A 110 -9.78 -3.02 -3.88
C ARG A 110 -10.49 -2.40 -2.68
N GLY A 111 -10.26 -1.10 -2.42
CA GLY A 111 -10.95 -0.35 -1.39
C GLY A 111 -10.33 -0.50 0.00
N LEU A 112 -9.10 -1.02 0.11
CA LEU A 112 -8.31 -0.94 1.34
C LEU A 112 -8.00 0.54 1.60
N VAL A 113 -8.37 1.03 2.78
CA VAL A 113 -8.19 2.44 3.14
C VAL A 113 -7.04 2.58 4.12
N THR A 114 -6.03 3.39 3.82
CA THR A 114 -4.96 3.76 4.75
C THR A 114 -5.21 5.20 5.23
N PRO A 115 -5.79 5.40 6.43
CA PRO A 115 -6.25 6.73 6.85
C PRO A 115 -5.12 7.72 7.15
N PHE A 116 -3.98 7.20 7.61
CA PHE A 116 -2.84 7.99 8.07
C PHE A 116 -1.63 7.75 7.19
N TRP A 117 -0.78 8.76 7.04
CA TRP A 117 0.47 8.62 6.32
C TRP A 117 1.27 7.43 6.83
N ASP A 118 1.61 6.52 5.92
CA ASP A 118 2.40 5.32 6.16
C ASP A 118 1.86 4.39 7.28
N GLY A 119 0.61 4.59 7.69
CA GLY A 119 -0.01 3.93 8.83
C GLY A 119 -0.68 2.61 8.48
N TRP A 120 -1.47 2.10 9.42
CA TRP A 120 -2.29 0.90 9.26
C TRP A 120 -3.49 1.15 8.35
N SER A 121 -4.01 0.08 7.78
CA SER A 121 -5.18 0.15 6.89
C SER A 121 -6.44 -0.42 7.53
N ILE A 122 -7.59 0.01 7.01
CA ILE A 122 -8.92 -0.49 7.33
C ILE A 122 -9.44 -1.25 6.11
N ASP A 123 -9.93 -2.46 6.35
CA ASP A 123 -10.39 -3.39 5.33
C ASP A 123 -11.81 -3.88 5.66
N GLY A 124 -12.67 -3.90 4.65
CA GLY A 124 -14.07 -4.32 4.74
C GLY A 124 -14.33 -5.56 3.90
N TRP A 125 -14.98 -6.57 4.49
CA TRP A 125 -15.14 -7.90 3.89
C TRP A 125 -16.50 -8.48 4.26
N ILE A 126 -16.98 -9.43 3.45
CA ILE A 126 -18.29 -10.05 3.62
C ILE A 126 -18.09 -11.44 4.21
N MET A 127 -18.75 -11.73 5.32
CA MET A 127 -18.80 -13.07 5.91
C MET A 127 -20.17 -13.68 5.64
N ARG A 128 -20.18 -14.78 4.88
CA ARG A 128 -21.38 -15.60 4.63
C ARG A 128 -21.29 -16.88 5.48
N LYS A 129 -22.35 -17.70 5.44
CA LYS A 129 -22.33 -19.01 6.11
C LYS A 129 -21.34 -19.99 5.49
N SER A 130 -21.14 -19.91 4.18
CA SER A 130 -20.29 -20.82 3.39
C SER A 130 -18.83 -20.41 3.35
N ASP A 131 -18.57 -19.10 3.32
CA ASP A 131 -17.29 -18.55 2.89
C ASP A 131 -17.15 -17.06 3.26
N VAL A 132 -15.99 -16.49 2.92
CA VAL A 132 -15.64 -15.10 3.16
C VAL A 132 -15.22 -14.44 1.85
N VAL A 133 -15.82 -13.28 1.57
CA VAL A 133 -15.49 -12.46 0.40
C VAL A 133 -14.52 -11.36 0.83
N VAL A 134 -13.24 -11.58 0.53
CA VAL A 134 -12.15 -10.62 0.76
C VAL A 134 -11.95 -9.78 -0.51
N PRO A 135 -11.98 -8.43 -0.47
CA PRO A 135 -11.79 -7.61 -1.65
C PRO A 135 -10.45 -7.83 -2.36
N SER A 136 -9.37 -8.02 -1.59
CA SER A 136 -8.02 -8.21 -2.13
C SER A 136 -7.83 -9.52 -2.90
N HIS A 137 -8.77 -10.46 -2.81
CA HIS A 137 -8.78 -11.70 -3.62
C HIS A 137 -9.54 -11.55 -4.94
N LYS A 138 -10.25 -10.43 -5.16
CA LYS A 138 -11.05 -10.22 -6.36
C LYS A 138 -10.21 -9.64 -7.49
N LYS A 139 -10.25 -10.32 -8.65
CA LYS A 139 -9.57 -9.89 -9.87
C LYS A 139 -10.24 -8.68 -10.53
N THR A 140 -11.56 -8.58 -10.43
CA THR A 140 -12.35 -7.52 -11.04
C THR A 140 -13.17 -6.82 -9.96
N VAL A 141 -12.97 -5.51 -9.84
CA VAL A 141 -13.66 -4.62 -8.91
C VAL A 141 -13.95 -3.33 -9.67
N GLU A 142 -15.12 -2.75 -9.49
CA GLU A 142 -15.48 -1.44 -10.03
C GLU A 142 -15.02 -0.38 -9.03
N GLN A 143 -14.09 0.48 -9.44
CA GLN A 143 -13.70 1.64 -8.65
C GLN A 143 -13.90 2.90 -9.50
N LYS A 144 -14.49 3.94 -8.90
CA LYS A 144 -14.69 5.22 -9.55
C LYS A 144 -14.43 6.38 -8.60
N LEU A 145 -14.01 7.49 -9.17
CA LEU A 145 -13.99 8.78 -8.48
C LEU A 145 -15.38 9.41 -8.61
N ASP A 146 -15.93 9.83 -7.48
CA ASP A 146 -17.18 10.57 -7.41
C ASP A 146 -16.85 12.02 -7.03
N ILE A 147 -17.10 12.93 -7.97
CA ILE A 147 -16.69 14.33 -7.88
C ILE A 147 -17.93 15.14 -7.48
N HIS A 148 -17.87 15.78 -6.32
CA HIS A 148 -18.91 16.68 -5.83
C HIS A 148 -18.32 18.06 -5.55
N GLU A 149 -19.19 19.08 -5.43
CA GLU A 149 -18.77 20.44 -5.06
C GLU A 149 -18.01 20.49 -3.72
N GLN A 150 -18.28 19.53 -2.84
CA GLN A 150 -17.73 19.43 -1.48
C GLN A 150 -16.44 18.59 -1.40
N GLY A 151 -15.95 18.07 -2.53
CA GLY A 151 -14.72 17.28 -2.62
C GLY A 151 -14.88 15.97 -3.39
N TYR A 152 -13.85 15.14 -3.29
CA TYR A 152 -13.76 13.87 -4.00
C TYR A 152 -14.04 12.69 -3.07
N ALA A 153 -14.75 11.68 -3.59
CA ALA A 153 -14.89 10.39 -2.93
C ALA A 153 -14.42 9.27 -3.85
N VAL A 154 -13.76 8.26 -3.29
CA VAL A 154 -13.46 7.02 -3.99
C VAL A 154 -14.52 6.01 -3.64
N ILE A 155 -15.21 5.52 -4.65
CA ILE A 155 -16.25 4.50 -4.50
C ILE A 155 -15.72 3.20 -5.09
N THR A 156 -15.58 2.18 -4.26
CA THR A 156 -15.20 0.83 -4.64
C THR A 156 -16.38 -0.11 -4.45
N LYS A 157 -16.76 -0.84 -5.50
CA LYS A 157 -17.84 -1.84 -5.46
C LYS A 157 -17.29 -3.21 -5.79
N ILE A 158 -17.48 -4.13 -4.85
CA ILE A 158 -17.19 -5.55 -5.00
C ILE A 158 -18.52 -6.30 -5.11
N LYS A 159 -18.79 -6.86 -6.28
CA LYS A 159 -19.94 -7.74 -6.52
C LYS A 159 -19.47 -9.19 -6.45
N ASP A 160 -20.17 -10.00 -5.67
CA ASP A 160 -19.92 -11.42 -5.57
C ASP A 160 -21.24 -12.18 -5.36
N GLU A 161 -21.61 -13.00 -6.34
CA GLU A 161 -22.88 -13.74 -6.38
C GLU A 161 -24.09 -12.82 -6.09
N ASN A 162 -24.78 -13.04 -4.96
CA ASN A 162 -25.96 -12.29 -4.51
C ASN A 162 -25.61 -11.18 -3.50
N THR A 163 -24.33 -10.81 -3.38
CA THR A 163 -23.86 -9.79 -2.46
C THR A 163 -23.10 -8.67 -3.17
N GLU A 164 -23.23 -7.45 -2.66
CA GLU A 164 -22.48 -6.29 -3.11
C GLU A 164 -21.95 -5.53 -1.89
N LEU A 165 -20.64 -5.39 -1.81
CA LEU A 165 -19.97 -4.50 -0.86
C LEU A 165 -19.62 -3.19 -1.58
N CYS A 166 -20.15 -2.08 -1.08
CA CYS A 166 -19.81 -0.74 -1.52
C CYS A 166 -19.00 -0.04 -0.42
N ILE A 167 -17.83 0.46 -0.78
CA ILE A 167 -16.91 1.20 0.08
C ILE A 167 -16.82 2.62 -0.47
N ASN A 168 -17.24 3.61 0.30
CA ASN A 168 -17.19 5.02 -0.07
C ASN A 168 -16.27 5.74 0.91
N SER A 169 -15.11 6.18 0.43
CA SER A 169 -14.08 6.84 1.23
C SER A 169 -13.87 8.27 0.76
N ARG A 170 -13.79 9.20 1.71
CA ARG A 170 -13.59 10.63 1.47
C ARG A 170 -12.84 11.28 2.62
N LEU A 171 -12.11 12.34 2.32
CA LEU A 171 -11.56 13.23 3.35
C LEU A 171 -12.59 14.34 3.62
N LEU A 172 -12.96 14.51 4.88
CA LEU A 172 -13.91 15.53 5.31
C LEU A 172 -13.26 16.48 6.31
N LYS A 173 -13.73 17.73 6.34
CA LYS A 173 -13.42 18.67 7.40
C LYS A 173 -14.59 18.70 8.39
N SER A 174 -14.32 18.41 9.66
CA SER A 174 -15.30 18.53 10.74
C SER A 174 -15.63 19.99 11.04
N GLU A 175 -16.72 20.23 11.78
CA GLU A 175 -17.09 21.56 12.29
C GLU A 175 -15.96 22.21 13.11
N GLN A 176 -15.15 21.40 13.80
CA GLN A 176 -13.98 21.84 14.58
C GLN A 176 -12.71 22.03 13.74
N GLN A 177 -12.82 22.12 12.42
CA GLN A 177 -11.69 22.25 11.48
C GLN A 177 -10.70 21.08 11.49
N LYS A 178 -11.02 19.95 12.14
CA LYS A 178 -10.22 18.73 12.07
C LYS A 178 -10.56 17.93 10.83
N GLU A 179 -9.54 17.50 10.10
CA GLU A 179 -9.67 16.64 8.94
C GLU A 179 -9.87 15.19 9.38
N MET A 180 -10.76 14.48 8.70
CA MET A 180 -11.15 13.11 9.04
C MET A 180 -11.28 12.28 7.77
N CYS A 181 -10.55 11.17 7.71
CA CYS A 181 -10.80 10.14 6.73
C CYS A 181 -12.12 9.43 7.10
N TYR A 182 -13.17 9.70 6.33
CA TYR A 182 -14.48 9.10 6.52
C TYR A 182 -14.68 7.99 5.49
N THR A 183 -14.94 6.77 5.96
CA THR A 183 -15.28 5.64 5.09
C THR A 183 -16.61 5.01 5.51
N CYS A 184 -17.53 4.90 4.56
CA CYS A 184 -18.79 4.19 4.71
C CYS A 184 -18.70 2.83 4.00
N TYR A 185 -19.05 1.77 4.72
CA TYR A 185 -19.14 0.41 4.20
C TYR A 185 -20.62 -0.01 4.17
N GLN A 186 -21.09 -0.42 3.00
CA GLN A 186 -22.48 -0.83 2.79
C GLN A 186 -22.52 -2.22 2.16
N LEU A 187 -23.19 -3.14 2.83
CA LEU A 187 -23.45 -4.48 2.32
C LEU A 187 -24.90 -4.57 1.81
N LYS A 188 -25.07 -5.03 0.57
CA LYS A 188 -26.36 -5.50 0.05
C LYS A 188 -26.30 -7.01 -0.10
N GLY A 189 -27.38 -7.71 0.25
CA GLY A 189 -27.49 -9.16 0.21
C GLY A 189 -27.44 -9.81 1.59
N GLN A 190 -27.34 -11.14 1.63
CA GLN A 190 -27.28 -11.90 2.89
C GLN A 190 -25.83 -12.15 3.33
N GLY A 191 -25.51 -11.74 4.55
CA GLY A 191 -24.20 -11.93 5.17
C GLY A 191 -23.96 -10.92 6.28
N SER A 192 -22.78 -10.97 6.87
CA SER A 192 -22.29 -9.99 7.83
C SER A 192 -21.19 -9.15 7.20
N LEU A 193 -21.27 -7.84 7.39
CA LEU A 193 -20.16 -6.94 7.11
C LEU A 193 -19.16 -7.05 8.26
N VAL A 194 -17.91 -7.34 7.93
CA VAL A 194 -16.80 -7.33 8.89
C VAL A 194 -15.89 -6.16 8.53
N ILE A 195 -15.38 -5.47 9.55
CA ILE A 195 -14.39 -4.39 9.42
C ILE A 195 -13.17 -4.81 10.23
N SER A 196 -11.99 -4.69 9.63
CA SER A 196 -10.74 -5.10 10.25
C SER A 196 -9.67 -4.03 10.11
N VAL A 197 -8.80 -3.96 11.11
CA VAL A 197 -7.59 -3.13 11.08
C VAL A 197 -6.42 -4.03 10.68
N ARG A 198 -5.62 -3.57 9.73
CA ARG A 198 -4.53 -4.33 9.12
C ARG A 198 -3.19 -3.65 9.41
N PRO A 199 -2.17 -4.37 9.90
CA PRO A 199 -0.85 -3.82 10.20
C PRO A 199 0.00 -3.63 8.93
N TYR A 200 -0.64 -3.25 7.82
CA TYR A 200 -0.03 -3.03 6.54
C TYR A 200 -0.77 -1.94 5.78
N ASN A 201 -0.12 -1.43 4.75
CA ASN A 201 -0.64 -0.47 3.79
C ASN A 201 -0.22 -0.88 2.36
N PRO A 202 -0.57 -0.07 1.36
CA PRO A 202 -0.22 -0.39 -0.01
C PRO A 202 1.29 -0.49 -0.31
N GLU A 203 2.17 0.00 0.57
CA GLU A 203 3.64 -0.17 0.46
C GLU A 203 4.15 -1.45 1.15
N GLY A 204 3.40 -1.99 2.11
CA GLY A 204 3.78 -3.18 2.87
C GLY A 204 3.46 -3.06 4.36
N ILE A 205 4.23 -3.74 5.20
CA ILE A 205 3.99 -3.73 6.65
C ILE A 205 4.31 -2.36 7.24
N SER A 206 3.43 -1.94 8.15
CA SER A 206 3.52 -0.67 8.89
C SER A 206 3.75 -0.96 10.37
N PHE A 207 4.80 -0.37 10.93
CA PHE A 207 5.24 -0.53 12.32
C PHE A 207 5.53 0.83 12.96
#